data_AF-A0A645BXW3-F1
#
_entry.id   AF-A0A645BXW3-F1
#
_cell.length_a   1.000
_cell.length_b   1.000
_cell.length_c   1.000
_cell.angle_alpha   90.00
_cell.angle_beta   90.00
_cell.angle_gamma   90.00
#
_symmetry.space_group_name_H-M   'P 1'
#
loop_
_entity.id
_entity.type
_entity.pdbx_description
1 polymer ?
#
loop_
_entity_poly.entity_id
_entity_poly.type
_entity_poly.pdbx_seq_one_letter_code
_entity_poly.pdbx_strand_id
1 'polypeptide(L)'
;MEVIVLLTPEQLKELYEVDITTVDKYALPDVSQHPFDYSLSQEERMEEMIRVTGGNPYCFRHGDMLIKLEFDDTKPPLQEVFTNFLIRKKSGL
;
A
#
# COMPACT_ATOMS: atom_id res chain seq x y z
N MET A 1 -16.72 18.07 2.22
CA MET A 1 -17.31 17.36 1.06
C MET A 1 -16.89 15.92 1.26
N GLU A 2 -17.74 15.10 1.87
CA GLU A 2 -17.46 13.67 2.09
C GLU A 2 -17.32 13.00 0.74
N VAL A 3 -16.11 12.52 0.42
CA VAL A 3 -15.91 11.68 -0.77
C VAL A 3 -16.00 10.23 -0.29
N ILE A 4 -17.23 9.76 -0.06
CA ILE A 4 -17.46 8.32 0.04
C ILE A 4 -17.29 7.77 -1.39
N VAL A 5 -16.11 7.24 -1.70
CA VAL A 5 -15.89 6.51 -2.95
C VAL A 5 -16.59 5.17 -2.84
N LEU A 6 -17.84 5.09 -3.29
CA LEU A 6 -18.56 3.82 -3.44
C LEU A 6 -17.99 3.10 -4.67
N LEU A 7 -16.92 2.34 -4.48
CA LEU A 7 -16.39 1.44 -5.51
C LEU A 7 -17.23 0.17 -5.58
N THR A 8 -17.54 -0.26 -6.80
CA THR A 8 -18.01 -1.63 -7.04
C THR A 8 -16.88 -2.64 -6.75
N PRO A 9 -17.21 -3.92 -6.46
CA PRO A 9 -16.20 -4.96 -6.31
C PRO A 9 -15.28 -5.06 -7.53
N GLU A 10 -15.82 -4.88 -8.74
CA GLU A 10 -15.05 -4.90 -9.99
C GLU A 10 -14.07 -3.73 -10.08
N GLN A 11 -14.50 -2.51 -9.76
CA GLN A 11 -13.61 -1.34 -9.72
C GLN A 11 -12.52 -1.48 -8.65
N LEU A 12 -12.87 -2.03 -7.48
CA LEU A 12 -11.88 -2.30 -6.43
C LEU A 12 -10.84 -3.32 -6.91
N LYS A 13 -11.30 -4.37 -7.62
CA LYS A 13 -10.44 -5.38 -8.22
C LYS A 13 -9.48 -4.77 -9.24
N GLU A 14 -9.94 -3.84 -10.08
CA GLU A 14 -9.08 -3.13 -11.04
C GLU A 14 -7.94 -2.35 -10.34
N LEU A 15 -8.21 -1.70 -9.20
CA LEU A 15 -7.17 -1.02 -8.42
C LEU A 15 -6.16 -2.01 -7.83
N TYR A 16 -6.66 -3.14 -7.33
CA TYR A 16 -5.87 -4.20 -6.70
C TYR A 16 -5.03 -5.02 -7.69
N GLU A 17 -5.50 -5.28 -8.91
CA GLU A 17 -4.82 -6.16 -9.88
C GLU A 17 -3.79 -5.44 -10.76
N VAL A 18 -3.54 -4.15 -10.53
CA VAL A 18 -2.47 -3.42 -11.25
C VAL A 18 -1.13 -4.13 -11.08
N ASP A 19 -0.56 -4.60 -12.19
CA ASP A 19 0.81 -5.08 -12.26
C ASP A 19 1.77 -3.89 -12.24
N ILE A 20 2.29 -3.60 -11.05
CA ILE A 20 3.17 -2.45 -10.81
C ILE A 20 4.47 -2.51 -11.64
N THR A 21 4.87 -3.69 -12.12
CA THR A 21 6.12 -3.84 -12.90
C THR A 21 6.02 -3.28 -14.31
N THR A 22 4.78 -3.06 -14.78
CA THR A 22 4.49 -2.50 -16.11
C THR A 22 4.24 -0.99 -16.09
N VAL A 23 4.12 -0.39 -14.90
CA VAL A 23 3.79 1.02 -14.73
C VAL A 23 5.07 1.86 -14.73
N ASP A 24 5.05 3.00 -15.44
CA ASP A 24 6.13 3.98 -15.31
C ASP A 24 6.16 4.51 -13.88
N LYS A 25 7.31 4.35 -13.22
CA LYS A 25 7.56 4.82 -11.86
C LYS A 25 7.13 6.28 -11.68
N TYR A 26 7.48 7.16 -12.60
CA TYR A 26 7.19 8.59 -12.44
C TYR A 26 5.76 8.98 -12.81
N ALA A 27 4.97 8.04 -13.34
CA ALA A 27 3.54 8.20 -13.51
C ALA A 27 2.74 7.95 -12.21
N LEU A 28 3.35 7.31 -11.20
CA LEU A 28 2.70 7.08 -9.91
C LEU A 28 2.83 8.28 -8.96
N PRO A 29 1.79 8.55 -8.15
CA PRO A 29 1.83 9.58 -7.11
C PRO A 29 2.94 9.36 -6.08
N ASP A 30 3.64 10.43 -5.72
CA ASP A 30 4.71 10.43 -4.72
C ASP A 30 4.19 10.81 -3.35
N VAL A 31 4.18 9.85 -2.43
CA VAL A 31 3.72 10.10 -1.06
C VAL A 31 4.83 10.61 -0.14
N SER A 32 6.08 10.75 -0.60
CA SER A 32 7.22 11.15 0.24
C SER A 32 7.08 12.55 0.86
N GLN A 33 6.26 13.42 0.26
CA GLN A 33 5.99 14.76 0.77
C GLN A 33 4.74 14.83 1.66
N HIS A 34 4.10 13.69 1.92
CA HIS A 34 2.87 13.57 2.70
C HIS A 34 3.14 12.80 3.99
N PRO A 35 3.61 13.48 5.05
CA PRO A 35 3.84 12.84 6.33
C PRO A 35 2.52 12.29 6.89
N PHE A 36 2.60 11.13 7.52
CA PHE A 36 1.42 10.50 8.13
C PHE A 36 1.03 11.24 9.40
N ASP A 37 -0.18 11.80 9.43
CA ASP A 37 -0.70 12.50 10.59
C ASP A 37 -1.42 11.53 11.54
N TYR A 38 -0.79 11.26 12.68
CA TYR A 38 -1.32 10.36 13.71
C TYR A 38 -2.41 11.00 14.59
N SER A 39 -2.64 12.31 14.46
CA SER A 39 -3.73 12.99 15.18
C SER A 39 -5.10 12.77 14.53
N LEU A 40 -5.11 12.36 13.26
CA LEU A 40 -6.31 12.04 12.50
C LEU A 40 -6.92 10.70 12.91
N SER A 41 -8.25 10.61 12.80
CA SER A 41 -9.00 9.35 12.93
C SER A 41 -8.59 8.33 11.87
N GLN A 42 -9.05 7.09 11.99
CA GLN A 42 -8.76 6.07 10.98
C GLN A 42 -9.40 6.42 9.63
N GLU A 43 -10.62 6.95 9.67
CA GLU A 43 -11.39 7.36 8.51
C GLU A 43 -10.71 8.53 7.78
N GLU A 44 -10.32 9.58 8.51
CA GLU A 44 -9.61 10.72 7.93
C GLU A 44 -8.26 10.31 7.32
N ARG A 45 -7.53 9.38 7.95
CA ARG A 45 -6.27 8.85 7.38
C ARG A 45 -6.51 8.05 6.11
N MET A 46 -7.63 7.34 6.01
CA MET A 46 -7.99 6.61 4.80
C MET A 46 -8.37 7.55 3.66
N GLU A 47 -9.13 8.60 3.95
CA GLU A 47 -9.45 9.65 2.97
C GLU A 47 -8.19 10.37 2.47
N GLU A 48 -7.30 10.74 3.40
CA GLU A 48 -5.99 11.32 3.10
C GLU A 48 -5.19 10.39 2.18
N MET A 49 -5.10 9.10 2.53
CA MET A 49 -4.37 8.10 1.75
C MET A 49 -4.89 8.00 0.32
N ILE A 50 -6.22 7.90 0.13
CA ILE A 50 -6.83 7.85 -1.20
C ILE A 50 -6.48 9.12 -2.00
N ARG A 51 -6.52 10.28 -1.35
CA ARG A 51 -6.19 11.56 -2.00
C ARG A 51 -4.74 11.62 -2.46
N VAL A 52 -3.78 11.32 -1.57
CA VAL A 52 -2.34 11.44 -1.88
C VAL A 52 -1.85 10.37 -2.86
N THR A 53 -2.52 9.22 -2.90
CA THR A 53 -2.24 8.14 -3.86
C THR A 53 -3.00 8.29 -5.19
N GLY A 54 -3.65 9.43 -5.42
CA GLY A 54 -4.33 9.71 -6.68
C GLY A 54 -5.50 8.75 -6.99
N GLY A 55 -6.14 8.20 -5.95
CA GLY A 55 -7.28 7.31 -6.07
C GLY A 55 -6.96 5.81 -6.03
N ASN A 56 -5.69 5.41 -6.14
CA ASN A 56 -5.29 4.00 -6.00
C ASN A 56 -4.35 3.79 -4.80
N PRO A 57 -4.88 3.42 -3.62
CA PRO A 57 -4.06 3.22 -2.43
C PRO A 57 -3.17 1.97 -2.50
N TYR A 58 -3.31 1.11 -3.52
CA TYR A 58 -2.50 -0.10 -3.67
C TYR A 58 -1.20 0.14 -4.43
N CYS A 59 -1.09 1.19 -5.25
CA CYS A 59 0.06 1.44 -6.13
C CYS A 59 0.48 2.91 -6.06
N PHE A 60 1.63 3.18 -5.47
CA PHE A 60 2.20 4.53 -5.35
C PHE A 60 3.72 4.46 -5.25
N ARG A 61 4.40 5.61 -5.12
CA ARG A 61 5.84 5.64 -4.86
C ARG A 61 6.17 6.48 -3.63
N HIS A 62 7.27 6.15 -2.99
CA HIS A 62 7.88 6.98 -1.95
C HIS A 62 9.29 7.38 -2.40
N GLY A 63 9.43 8.58 -2.96
CA GLY A 63 10.67 9.00 -3.60
C GLY A 63 11.04 8.05 -4.74
N ASP A 64 12.17 7.35 -4.60
CA ASP A 64 12.64 6.43 -5.63
C ASP A 64 12.10 4.99 -5.56
N MET A 65 11.30 4.68 -4.53
CA MET A 65 10.76 3.34 -4.30
C MET A 65 9.34 3.20 -4.86
N LEU A 66 9.13 2.20 -5.71
CA LEU A 66 7.81 1.74 -6.12
C LEU A 66 7.19 0.86 -5.03
N ILE A 67 5.93 1.12 -4.68
CA ILE A 67 5.22 0.42 -3.62
C ILE A 67 3.92 -0.17 -4.18
N LYS A 68 3.81 -1.50 -4.05
CA LYS A 68 2.58 -2.27 -4.25
C LYS A 68 2.15 -2.85 -2.91
N LEU A 69 0.90 -2.63 -2.54
CA LEU A 69 0.28 -3.33 -1.42
C LEU A 69 -0.46 -4.56 -1.92
N GLU A 70 -0.12 -5.71 -1.37
CA GLU A 70 -0.77 -7.00 -1.63
C GLU A 70 -1.16 -7.64 -0.31
N PHE A 71 -2.35 -8.24 -0.29
CA PHE A 71 -2.88 -8.97 0.86
C PHE A 71 -3.15 -10.40 0.40
N ASP A 72 -2.27 -11.31 0.78
CA ASP A 72 -2.44 -12.74 0.50
C ASP A 72 -2.89 -13.45 1.78
N ASP A 73 -4.21 -13.65 1.89
CA ASP A 73 -4.82 -14.35 3.02
C ASP A 73 -4.49 -15.86 3.06
N THR A 74 -3.79 -16.37 2.03
CA THR A 74 -3.35 -17.76 1.96
C THR A 74 -1.92 -17.96 2.47
N LYS A 75 -1.19 -16.87 2.78
CA LYS A 75 0.21 -16.91 3.24
C LYS A 75 0.32 -16.50 4.70
N PRO A 76 1.36 -16.99 5.41
CA PRO A 76 1.65 -16.48 6.74
C PRO A 76 1.95 -14.97 6.69
N PRO A 77 1.60 -14.20 7.73
CA PRO A 77 1.90 -12.77 7.80
C PRO A 77 3.40 -12.50 7.65
N LEU A 78 3.75 -11.37 7.03
CA LEU A 78 5.15 -10.95 6.86
C LEU A 78 5.93 -10.98 8.18
N GLN A 79 5.30 -10.57 9.29
CA GLN A 79 5.91 -10.60 10.61
C GLN A 79 6.37 -12.02 11.00
N GLU A 80 5.54 -13.04 10.76
CA GLU A 80 5.88 -14.42 11.08
C GLU A 80 7.04 -14.91 10.19
N VAL A 81 6.93 -14.70 8.88
CA VAL A 81 7.96 -15.09 7.90
C VAL A 81 9.29 -14.43 8.23
N PHE A 82 9.28 -13.12 8.51
CA PHE A 82 10.47 -12.34 8.83
C PHE A 82 11.08 -12.73 10.18
N THR A 83 10.25 -12.96 11.20
CA THR A 83 10.70 -13.44 12.52
C THR A 83 11.40 -14.80 12.37
N ASN A 84 10.78 -15.74 11.66
CA ASN A 84 11.34 -17.05 11.40
C ASN A 84 12.67 -16.97 10.63
N PHE A 85 12.75 -16.09 9.63
CA PHE A 85 13.99 -15.82 8.90
C PHE A 85 15.11 -15.32 9.82
N LEU A 86 14.83 -14.31 10.66
CA LEU A 86 15.83 -13.75 11.58
C LEU A 86 16.32 -14.77 12.61
N ILE A 87 15.42 -15.64 13.13
CA ILE A 87 15.77 -16.73 14.03
C ILE A 87 16.74 -17.70 13.34
N ARG A 88 16.46 -18.12 12.11
CA ARG A 88 17.35 -19.02 11.34
C ARG A 88 18.72 -18.40 11.13
N LYS A 89 18.76 -17.13 10.70
CA LYS A 89 20.02 -16.40 10.51
C LYS A 89 20.83 -16.27 11.79
N LYS A 90 20.19 -15.99 12.92
CA LYS A 90 20.86 -15.96 14.23
C LYS A 90 21.44 -17.32 14.62
N SER A 91 20.74 -18.41 14.28
CA SER A 91 21.14 -19.79 14.58
C SER A 91 22.18 -20.36 13.61
N GLY A 92 22.66 -19.59 12.62
CA GLY A 92 23.64 -20.07 11.64
C GLY A 92 23.08 -20.99 10.55
N LEU A 93 21.75 -20.97 10.36
CA LEU A 93 21.03 -21.66 9.27
C LEU A 93 20.77 -20.70 8.09
#